data_AF-A0A3B1B5K0-F1
#
_entry.id   AF-A0A3B1B5K0-F1
#
_cell.length_a   1.000
_cell.length_b   1.000
_cell.length_c   1.000
_cell.angle_alpha   90.00
_cell.angle_beta   90.00
_cell.angle_gamma   90.00
#
_symmetry.space_group_name_H-M   'P 1'
#
loop_
_entity.id
_entity.type
_entity.pdbx_description
1 polymer ?
#
loop_
_entity_poly.entity_id
_entity_poly.type
_entity_poly.pdbx_seq_one_letter_code
_entity_poly.pdbx_strand_id
1 'polypeptide(L)' 'MLIDIYIVRLYRHETDEAESNEVMGVVEIAGKEMKQHFTRLDQLPAIINQLSTSEI' A
#
# COMPACT_ATOMS: atom_id res chain seq x y z
N MET A 1 13.41 -18.03 5.45
CA MET A 1 12.67 -16.79 5.74
C MET A 1 12.51 -16.09 4.40
N LEU A 2 11.36 -16.29 3.74
CA LEU A 2 11.08 -15.57 2.49
C LEU A 2 10.86 -14.12 2.90
N ILE A 3 11.65 -13.21 2.33
CA ILE A 3 11.41 -11.79 2.49
C ILE A 3 10.30 -11.47 1.49
N ASP A 4 9.09 -11.23 2.00
CA ASP A 4 8.01 -10.76 1.15
C ASP A 4 8.38 -9.35 0.67
N ILE A 5 8.66 -9.24 -0.63
CA ILE A 5 8.98 -7.95 -1.25
C ILE A 5 7.66 -7.30 -1.63
N TYR A 6 7.38 -6.14 -1.04
CA TYR A 6 6.21 -5.33 -1.36
C TYR A 6 6.61 -4.15 -2.25
N ILE A 7 5.89 -3.95 -3.34
CA ILE A 7 6.03 -2.75 -4.18
C ILE A 7 4.87 -1.82 -3.81
N VAL A 8 5.21 -0.62 -3.35
CA VAL A 8 4.23 0.41 -2.97
C VAL A 8 4.31 1.55 -3.99
N ARG A 9 3.20 1.81 -4.69
CA ARG A 9 3.06 2.97 -5.58
C ARG A 9 2.17 4.00 -4.91
N LEU A 10 2.66 5.23 -4.81
CA LEU A 10 1.96 6.36 -4.23
C LEU A 10 1.74 7.42 -5.31
N TYR A 11 0.48 7.77 -5.54
CA TYR A 11 0.06 8.84 -6.40
C TYR A 11 -0.44 9.98 -5.51
N ARG A 12 0.34 11.07 -5.47
CA ARG A 12 -0.07 12.29 -4.79
C ARG A 12 -0.85 13.14 -5.78
N HIS A 13 -2.05 13.58 -5.38
CA HIS A 13 -2.77 14.60 -6.12
C HIS A 13 -2.24 15.96 -5.67
N GLU A 14 -1.61 16.72 -6.57
CA GLU A 14 -1.19 18.10 -6.30
C GLU A 14 -2.42 19.01 -6.36
N THR A 15 -3.24 19.00 -5.31
CA THR A 15 -4.26 20.04 -5.07
C THR A 15 -3.92 20.81 -3.80
N ASP A 16 -4.04 22.13 -3.93
CA ASP A 16 -3.32 23.21 -3.27
C ASP A 16 -3.52 23.40 -1.75
N GLU A 17 -4.14 22.46 -1.02
CA GLU A 17 -4.47 22.69 0.39
C GLU A 17 -3.70 21.74 1.33
N ALA A 18 -2.98 22.36 2.26
CA ALA A 18 -1.93 21.80 3.11
C ALA A 18 -2.38 20.74 4.15
N GLU A 19 -3.50 20.04 3.91
CA GLU A 19 -4.03 19.01 4.82
C GLU A 19 -4.32 17.65 4.18
N SER A 20 -4.10 17.47 2.87
CA SER A 20 -4.40 16.17 2.24
C SER A 20 -3.29 15.13 2.48
N ASN A 21 -3.38 14.42 3.61
CA ASN A 21 -2.83 13.06 3.77
C ASN A 21 -3.55 12.01 2.89
N GLU A 22 -4.44 12.49 2.01
CA GLU A 22 -5.10 11.73 0.97
C GLU A 22 -4.10 11.41 -0.15
N VAL A 23 -3.83 10.12 -0.33
CA VAL A 23 -2.94 9.59 -1.37
C VAL A 23 -3.68 8.50 -2.09
N MET A 24 -3.57 8.38 -3.41
CA MET A 24 -3.98 7.14 -4.05
C MET A 24 -2.79 6.18 -3.99
N GLY A 25 -2.90 5.12 -3.21
CA GLY A 25 -1.85 4.14 -2.98
C GLY A 25 -2.20 2.76 -3.51
N VAL A 26 -1.21 2.03 -4.00
CA VAL A 26 -1.33 0.62 -4.40
C VAL A 26 -0.19 -0.18 -3.80
N VAL A 27 -0.49 -1.29 -3.13
CA VAL A 27 0.48 -2.28 -2.64
C VAL A 27 0.32 -3.55 -3.45
N GLU A 28 1.44 -4.11 -3.90
CA GLU A 28 1.50 -5.44 -4.52
C GLU A 28 2.64 -6.27 -3.92
N ILE A 29 2.46 -7.59 -3.89
CA ILE A 29 3.52 -8.53 -3.52
C ILE A 29 4.28 -8.90 -4.78
N ALA A 30 5.60 -8.74 -4.77
CA ALA A 30 6.43 -9.09 -5.92
C ALA A 30 6.28 -10.57 -6.26
N GLY A 31 5.89 -10.86 -7.50
CA GLY A 31 5.64 -12.22 -7.97
C GLY A 31 4.22 -12.75 -7.74
N LYS A 32 3.29 -11.93 -7.21
CA LYS A 32 1.87 -12.28 -7.10
C LYS A 32 1.00 -11.27 -7.83
N GLU A 33 -0.15 -11.72 -8.34
CA GLU A 33 -1.13 -10.85 -9.01
C GLU A 33 -2.01 -10.04 -8.03
N MET A 34 -1.79 -10.19 -6.72
CA MET A 34 -2.59 -9.52 -5.70
C MET A 34 -2.17 -8.05 -5.53
N LYS A 35 -3.17 -7.15 -5.66
CA LYS A 35 -3.01 -5.70 -5.52
C LYS A 35 -4.05 -5.16 -4.53
N GLN A 36 -3.63 -4.33 -3.58
CA GLN A 36 -4.52 -3.67 -2.62
C GLN A 36 -4.37 -2.15 -2.73
N HIS A 37 -5.51 -1.46 -2.82
CA HIS A 37 -5.55 -0.01 -2.96
C HIS A 37 -5.81 0.64 -1.60
N PHE A 38 -5.25 1.83 -1.37
CA PHE A 38 -5.46 2.61 -0.15
C PHE A 38 -5.54 4.10 -0.46
N THR A 39 -6.24 4.84 0.39
CA THR A 39 -6.40 6.30 0.21
C THR A 39 -5.62 7.12 1.24
N ARG A 40 -5.04 6.46 2.25
CA ARG A 40 -4.31 7.11 3.34
C ARG A 40 -3.05 6.32 3.71
N LEU A 41 -1.94 7.03 3.96
CA LEU A 41 -0.67 6.40 4.31
C LEU A 41 -0.72 5.56 5.60
N ASP A 42 -1.58 5.94 6.56
CA ASP A 42 -1.77 5.21 7.81
C ASP A 42 -2.37 3.79 7.63
N GLN A 43 -2.97 3.51 6.47
CA GLN A 43 -3.50 2.18 6.14
C GLN A 43 -2.42 1.19 5.71
N LEU A 44 -1.23 1.67 5.29
CA LEU A 44 -0.16 0.85 4.72
C LEU A 44 0.33 -0.28 5.67
N PRO A 45 0.57 -0.04 6.97
CA PRO A 45 1.02 -1.10 7.87
C PRO A 45 -0.02 -2.21 8.05
N ALA A 46 -1.31 -1.84 8.11
CA ALA A 46 -2.40 -2.80 8.25
C ALA A 46 -2.53 -3.67 6.99
N ILE A 47 -2.37 -3.08 5.81
CA ILE A 47 -2.36 -3.75 4.51
C ILE A 47 -1.20 -4.75 4.43
N ILE A 48 0.02 -4.33 4.77
CA ILE A 48 1.20 -5.21 4.76
C ILE A 48 1.00 -6.40 5.71
N ASN A 49 0.48 -6.14 6.92
CA ASN A 49 0.20 -7.20 7.89
C ASN A 49 -0.87 -8.19 7.40
N GLN A 50 -1.94 -7.70 6.76
CA GLN A 50 -2.96 -8.57 6.16
C GLN A 50 -2.38 -9.44 5.06
N LEU A 51 -1.61 -8.84 4.16
CA LEU A 51 -0.97 -9.54 3.05
C LEU A 51 0.02 -10.60 3.52
N SER A 52 0.78 -10.34 4.58
CA SER A 52 1.68 -11.32 5.21
C SER A 52 0.92 -12.46 5.91
N THR A 53 -0.22 -12.16 6.52
CA THR A 53 -1.01 -13.17 7.26
C THR A 53 -1.86 -14.05 6.34
N SER A 54 -2.24 -13.56 5.15
CA SER A 54 -2.96 -14.34 4.14
C SER A 54 -2.12 -15.44 3.46
N GLU A 55 -0.82 -15.56 3.76
CA GLU A 55 0.04 -16.65 3.26
C GLU A 55 0.04 -17.92 4.14
N ILE A 56 -0.93 -18.07 5.04
CA ILE A 56 -1.09 -19.25 5.91
C ILE A 56 -2.30 -20.09 5.47
#